data_AF-A0A0A1ITZ9-F1
#
_entry.id   AF-A0A0A1ITZ9-F1
#
_cell.length_a   1.000
_cell.length_b   1.000
_cell.length_c   1.000
_cell.angle_alpha   90.00
_cell.angle_beta   90.00
_cell.angle_gamma   90.00
#
_symmetry.space_group_name_H-M   'P 1'
#
loop_
_entity.id
_entity.type
_entity.pdbx_description
1 polymer ?
#
loop_
_entity_poly.entity_id
_entity_poly.type
_entity_poly.pdbx_seq_one_letter_code
_entity_poly.pdbx_strand_id
1 'polypeptide(L)'
;TKHGCMPMRYSSCTTLGSKCMELALWNGFNPVFQMQIGPKTGDPTKMNFDQLMDAFIEQFKVIHWDAVKIRNIVHHVEEIHGRPHLSATYEMCVEDGIN
;
A
#
# COMPACT_ATOMS: atom_id res chain seq x y z
N THR A 1 7.29 23.42 6.43
CA THR A 1 6.33 23.97 5.45
C THR A 1 4.96 24.03 6.11
N LYS A 2 4.13 25.02 5.77
CA LYS A 2 2.77 25.16 6.33
C LYS A 2 1.90 23.90 6.19
N HIS A 3 2.13 23.11 5.13
CA HIS A 3 1.37 21.89 4.80
C HIS A 3 2.12 20.57 5.08
N GLY A 4 3.05 20.59 6.03
CA GLY A 4 3.62 19.37 6.62
C GLY A 4 4.74 18.67 5.84
N CYS A 5 5.30 17.66 6.51
CA CYS A 5 6.42 16.80 6.10
C CYS A 5 5.90 15.58 5.31
N MET A 6 6.81 14.85 4.65
CA MET A 6 6.52 13.67 3.82
C MET A 6 5.55 12.60 4.37
N PRO A 7 5.37 12.32 5.69
CA PRO A 7 4.45 11.25 6.12
C PRO A 7 2.96 11.49 5.79
N MET A 8 2.55 12.73 5.52
CA MET A 8 1.18 13.00 5.04
C MET A 8 1.02 12.80 3.53
N ARG A 9 2.13 12.78 2.77
CA ARG A 9 2.13 12.74 1.29
C ARG A 9 2.70 11.45 0.69
N TYR A 10 3.27 10.56 1.50
CA TYR A 10 3.79 9.28 1.04
C TYR A 10 3.00 8.09 1.62
N SER A 11 2.76 7.09 0.78
CA SER A 11 2.17 5.83 1.20
C SER A 11 3.15 5.11 2.13
N SER A 12 2.88 5.09 3.43
CA SER A 12 3.54 4.18 4.38
C SER A 12 3.26 2.70 4.05
N CYS A 13 2.45 2.44 3.04
CA CYS A 13 2.19 1.13 2.46
C CYS A 13 2.79 1.10 1.05
N THR A 14 4.12 1.05 0.95
CA THR A 14 4.81 0.89 -0.34
C THR A 14 4.66 -0.54 -0.81
N THR A 15 3.91 -0.69 -1.88
CA THR A 15 3.63 -1.95 -2.58
C THR A 15 4.68 -2.14 -3.67
N LEU A 16 5.53 -3.15 -3.49
CA LEU A 16 6.64 -3.40 -4.39
C LEU A 16 6.13 -4.07 -5.68
N GLY A 17 6.36 -3.42 -6.83
CA GLY A 17 6.04 -3.99 -8.13
C GLY A 17 6.72 -5.35 -8.34
N SER A 18 7.98 -5.52 -7.92
CA SER A 18 8.66 -6.81 -7.98
C SER A 18 7.88 -7.94 -7.31
N LYS A 19 7.20 -7.67 -6.18
CA LYS A 19 6.37 -8.67 -5.51
C LYS A 19 5.12 -9.02 -6.31
N CYS A 20 4.49 -8.04 -6.95
CA CYS A 20 3.33 -8.30 -7.81
C CYS A 20 3.71 -9.16 -9.02
N MET A 21 4.92 -8.98 -9.57
CA MET A 21 5.43 -9.80 -10.66
C MET A 21 5.71 -11.24 -10.18
N GLU A 22 6.30 -11.42 -9.00
CA GLU A 22 6.44 -12.73 -8.39
C GLU A 22 5.07 -13.42 -8.26
N LEU A 23 4.05 -12.71 -7.74
CA LEU A 23 2.72 -13.28 -7.60
C LEU A 23 2.07 -13.62 -8.94
N ALA A 24 2.25 -12.82 -9.99
CA ALA A 24 1.77 -13.17 -11.32
C ALA A 24 2.42 -14.47 -11.84
N LEU A 25 3.73 -14.65 -11.60
CA LEU A 25 4.49 -15.85 -11.97
C LEU A 25 4.21 -17.08 -11.09
N TRP A 26 3.63 -16.88 -9.91
CA TRP A 26 3.27 -17.96 -8.99
C TRP A 26 1.75 -18.13 -8.85
N ASN A 27 0.96 -17.59 -9.78
CA ASN A 27 -0.50 -17.67 -9.76
C ASN A 27 -1.12 -17.20 -8.42
N GLY A 28 -0.58 -16.12 -7.86
CA GLY A 28 -0.96 -15.50 -6.59
C GLY A 28 -0.45 -16.20 -5.34
N PHE A 29 0.29 -17.31 -5.47
CA PHE A 29 0.87 -18.02 -4.35
C PHE A 29 2.20 -17.39 -3.94
N ASN A 30 2.42 -17.21 -2.64
CA ASN A 30 3.70 -16.76 -2.11
C ASN A 30 4.50 -17.96 -1.60
N PRO A 31 5.61 -18.35 -2.25
CA PRO A 31 6.40 -19.51 -1.85
C PRO A 31 7.15 -19.34 -0.52
N VAL A 32 7.43 -18.10 -0.10
CA VAL A 32 8.14 -17.83 1.17
C VAL A 32 7.24 -18.07 2.37
N PHE A 33 6.00 -17.59 2.31
CA PHE A 33 5.02 -17.74 3.39
C PHE A 33 4.14 -18.98 3.22
N GLN A 34 4.29 -19.70 2.10
CA GLN A 34 3.50 -20.89 1.74
C GLN A 34 1.99 -20.66 1.79
N MET A 35 1.54 -19.48 1.35
CA MET A 35 0.13 -19.10 1.39
C MET A 35 -0.31 -18.38 0.11
N GLN A 36 -1.59 -18.49 -0.20
CA GLN A 36 -2.24 -17.72 -1.25
C GLN A 36 -2.48 -16.29 -0.72
N ILE A 37 -1.76 -15.30 -1.26
CA ILE A 37 -1.95 -13.88 -0.89
C ILE A 37 -2.56 -13.06 -2.02
N GLY A 38 -2.30 -13.45 -3.27
CA GLY A 38 -2.83 -12.79 -4.45
C GLY A 38 -3.99 -13.55 -5.07
N PRO A 39 -4.80 -12.94 -5.94
CA PRO A 39 -5.75 -13.66 -6.78
C PRO A 39 -5.04 -14.71 -7.66
N LYS A 40 -5.77 -15.76 -8.04
CA LYS A 40 -5.28 -16.74 -9.03
C LYS A 40 -5.47 -16.18 -10.43
N THR A 41 -4.39 -15.68 -11.03
CA THR A 41 -4.38 -15.03 -12.35
C THR A 41 -4.15 -16.01 -13.52
N GLY A 42 -3.86 -17.29 -13.24
CA GLY A 42 -3.67 -18.34 -14.23
C GLY A 42 -2.24 -18.91 -14.26
N ASP A 43 -2.01 -19.86 -15.17
CA ASP A 43 -0.70 -20.50 -15.38
C ASP A 43 0.18 -19.62 -16.29
N PRO A 44 1.28 -19.05 -15.77
CA PRO A 44 2.11 -18.11 -16.52
C PRO A 44 2.88 -18.78 -17.66
N THR A 45 3.06 -20.10 -17.65
CA THR A 45 3.75 -20.82 -18.75
C THR A 45 2.94 -20.84 -20.04
N LYS A 46 1.64 -20.52 -19.95
CA LYS A 46 0.69 -20.48 -21.07
C LYS A 46 0.34 -19.04 -21.49
N MET A 47 0.90 -18.04 -20.81
CA MET A 47 0.62 -16.63 -21.07
C MET A 47 1.62 -16.05 -22.07
N ASN A 48 1.14 -15.17 -22.94
CA ASN A 48 2.03 -14.25 -23.65
C ASN A 48 2.40 -13.07 -22.74
N PHE A 49 3.27 -12.17 -23.23
CA PHE A 49 3.73 -11.02 -22.45
C PHE A 49 2.57 -10.12 -21.98
N ASP A 50 1.63 -9.79 -22.86
CA ASP A 50 0.51 -8.91 -22.52
C ASP A 50 -0.39 -9.54 -21.44
N GLN A 51 -0.70 -10.83 -21.55
CA GLN A 51 -1.45 -11.58 -20.55
C GLN A 51 -0.73 -11.64 -19.19
N LEU A 52 0.61 -11.79 -19.20
CA LEU A 52 1.40 -11.74 -17.98
C LEU A 52 1.37 -10.32 -17.36
N MET A 53 1.39 -9.28 -18.17
CA MET A 53 1.27 -7.89 -17.70
C MET A 53 -0.12 -7.60 -17.13
N ASP A 54 -1.17 -8.13 -17.74
CA ASP A 54 -2.54 -8.05 -17.19
C ASP A 54 -2.63 -8.76 -15.83
N ALA A 55 -2.04 -9.96 -15.72
CA ALA A 55 -1.95 -10.69 -14.45
C ALA A 55 -1.18 -9.88 -13.39
N PHE A 56 -0.04 -9.29 -13.76
CA PHE A 56 0.74 -8.40 -12.90
C PHE A 56 -0.07 -7.20 -12.41
N ILE A 57 -0.79 -6.52 -13.31
CA ILE A 57 -1.64 -5.37 -12.97
C ILE A 57 -2.75 -5.81 -12.01
N GLU A 58 -3.33 -6.99 -12.20
CA GLU A 58 -4.38 -7.49 -11.33
C GLU A 58 -3.86 -7.77 -9.91
N GLN A 59 -2.68 -8.38 -9.78
CA GLN A 59 -2.00 -8.51 -8.47
C GLN A 59 -1.78 -7.13 -7.83
N PHE A 60 -1.35 -6.16 -8.62
CA PHE A 60 -1.06 -4.81 -8.14
C PHE A 60 -2.31 -4.10 -7.59
N LYS A 61 -3.46 -4.20 -8.27
CA LYS A 61 -4.73 -3.62 -7.82
C LYS A 61 -5.16 -4.13 -6.46
N VAL A 62 -5.11 -5.45 -6.24
CA VAL A 62 -5.57 -6.06 -4.98
C VAL A 62 -4.69 -5.61 -3.82
N ILE A 63 -3.37 -5.70 -3.96
CA ILE A 63 -2.46 -5.35 -2.87
C ILE A 63 -2.50 -3.84 -2.58
N HIS A 64 -2.64 -3.00 -3.61
CA HIS A 64 -2.82 -1.55 -3.39
C HIS A 64 -4.13 -1.22 -2.70
N TRP A 65 -5.22 -1.92 -3.04
CA TRP A 65 -6.49 -1.74 -2.36
C TRP A 65 -6.39 -2.08 -0.87
N ASP A 66 -5.72 -3.18 -0.54
CA ASP A 66 -5.47 -3.57 0.86
C ASP A 66 -4.60 -2.55 1.60
N ALA A 67 -3.54 -2.07 0.96
CA ALA A 67 -2.69 -1.01 1.48
C ALA A 67 -3.47 0.28 1.81
N VAL A 68 -4.34 0.74 0.91
CA VAL A 68 -5.17 1.93 1.12
C VAL A 68 -6.15 1.73 2.28
N LYS A 69 -6.80 0.57 2.36
CA LYS A 69 -7.69 0.24 3.50
C LYS A 69 -6.94 0.31 4.83
N ILE A 70 -5.77 -0.30 4.91
CA ILE A 70 -4.94 -0.28 6.12
C ILE A 70 -4.57 1.16 6.49
N ARG A 71 -4.18 1.98 5.50
CA ARG A 71 -3.82 3.37 5.75
C ARG A 71 -5.00 4.19 6.26
N ASN A 72 -6.20 3.98 5.74
CA ASN A 72 -7.41 4.65 6.22
C ASN A 72 -7.74 4.25 7.67
N ILE A 73 -7.59 2.97 8.02
CA ILE A 73 -7.78 2.50 9.40
C ILE A 73 -6.74 3.14 10.33
N VAL A 74 -5.48 3.14 9.92
CA VAL A 74 -4.39 3.75 10.70
C VAL A 74 -4.64 5.25 10.90
N HIS A 75 -5.08 5.97 9.87
CA HIS A 75 -5.47 7.37 9.99
C HIS A 75 -6.55 7.60 11.05
N HIS A 76 -7.60 6.79 11.05
CA HIS A 76 -8.64 6.90 12.07
C HIS A 76 -8.10 6.66 13.49
N VAL A 77 -7.17 5.71 13.65
CA VAL A 77 -6.52 5.45 14.95
C VAL A 77 -5.61 6.60 15.37
N GLU A 78 -4.93 7.23 14.43
CA GLU A 78 -4.07 8.40 14.66
C GLU A 78 -4.85 9.63 15.15
N GLU A 79 -6.07 9.84 14.64
CA GLU A 79 -6.99 10.89 15.10
C GLU A 79 -7.39 10.71 16.58
N ILE A 80 -7.48 9.47 17.06
CA ILE A 80 -7.86 9.18 18.45
C ILE A 80 -6.69 9.39 19.41
N HIS A 81 -5.48 8.93 19.05
CA HIS A 81 -4.33 8.96 19.95
C HIS A 81 -3.62 10.31 19.96
N GLY A 82 -3.73 11.05 18.87
CA GLY A 82 -3.01 12.29 18.68
C GLY A 82 -1.49 12.11 18.57
N ARG A 83 -0.82 13.13 18.03
CA ARG A 83 0.63 13.13 17.79
C ARG A 83 1.26 14.46 18.19
N PRO A 84 1.17 14.87 19.48
CA PRO A 84 1.52 16.22 19.93
C PRO A 84 2.94 16.65 19.58
N HIS A 85 3.92 15.73 19.61
CA HIS A 85 5.28 16.05 19.17
C HIS A 85 5.36 16.39 17.68
N LEU A 86 4.62 15.68 16.83
CA LEU A 86 4.59 15.96 15.39
C LEU A 86 3.76 17.23 15.11
N SER A 87 2.59 17.38 15.74
CA SER A 87 1.72 18.56 15.59
C SER A 87 2.46 19.85 16.01
N ALA A 88 3.29 19.81 17.06
CA ALA A 88 4.12 20.95 17.47
C ALA A 88 5.17 21.37 16.42
N THR A 89 5.52 20.49 15.48
CA THR A 89 6.45 20.81 14.36
C THR A 89 5.75 21.39 13.15
N TYR A 90 4.42 21.50 13.16
CA TYR A 90 3.61 22.01 12.05
C TYR A 90 2.98 23.36 12.36
N GLU A 91 3.31 24.36 11.53
CA GLU A 91 2.80 25.73 11.65
C GLU A 91 1.26 25.78 11.67
N MET A 92 0.59 25.05 10.77
CA MET A 92 -0.88 24.95 10.74
C MET A 92 -1.47 24.37 12.04
N CYS A 93 -0.86 23.33 12.60
CA CYS A 93 -1.34 22.72 13.83
C CYS A 93 -1.25 23.69 15.01
N VAL A 94 -0.20 24.53 15.05
CA VAL A 94 -0.01 25.56 16.08
C VAL A 94 -0.99 26.73 15.88
N GLU A 95 -1.20 27.18 14.62
CA GLU A 95 -2.12 28.27 14.29
C GLU A 95 -3.59 27.91 14.56
N ASP A 96 -4.02 26.71 14.13
CA ASP A 96 -5.42 26.28 14.17
C ASP A 96 -5.79 25.52 15.45
N GLY A 97 -4.80 25.21 16.30
CA GLY A 97 -5.00 24.45 17.54
C GLY A 97 -5.43 23.00 17.30
N ILE A 98 -5.02 22.41 16.19
CA ILE A 98 -5.37 21.05 15.78
C ILE A 98 -4.23 20.07 16.08
N ASN A 99 -4.60 18.83 16.42
CA ASN A 99 -3.65 17.75 16.69
C ASN A 99 -3.61 16.73 15.56
#